data_AF-A0A1F8MNM8-F1
#
_entry.id   AF-A0A1F8MNM8-F1
#
_cell.length_a   1.000
_cell.length_b   1.000
_cell.length_c   1.000
_cell.angle_alpha   90.00
_cell.angle_beta   90.00
_cell.angle_gamma   90.00
#
_symmetry.space_group_name_H-M   'P 1'
#
loop_
_entity.id
_entity.type
_entity.pdbx_description
1 polymer ?
#
loop_
_entity_poly.entity_id
_entity_poly.type
_entity_poly.pdbx_seq_one_letter_code
_entity_poly.pdbx_strand_id
1 'polypeptide(L)'
;MIEIRYKDNLEASDVAGRTIAEARTLYKTDFNIADKAAAFLNGKKVMPAGEATTILNDKDTLVFKASRGNRAIYMVAALLLAMAITGGIFAYGFNSATATINATIANSDFVIVTANTSSTPSWTSHGLHKSQTGSGTLFDIDTASPGYTGDFSATISLANSGDLSSVYRNLTLSLEVRDSGNNLVDINGDNTADSSDFTLLTLENSTVTVSINQAAPDVYTVILKNGYYICNAGNISWTASSRTPMLYCEVAQK
;
A
#
# COMPACT_ATOMS: atom_id res chain seq x y z
N MET A 1 -59.25 15.66 35.83
CA MET A 1 -57.77 15.63 35.95
C MET A 1 -57.19 14.60 35.00
N ILE A 2 -56.20 15.01 34.19
CA ILE A 2 -55.56 14.24 33.13
C ILE A 2 -54.13 13.93 33.56
N GLU A 3 -53.67 12.73 33.27
CA GLU A 3 -52.31 12.32 33.56
C GLU A 3 -51.41 12.53 32.34
N ILE A 4 -50.36 13.34 32.50
CA ILE A 4 -49.40 13.65 31.44
C ILE A 4 -48.07 12.99 31.77
N ARG A 5 -47.55 12.17 30.85
CA ARG A 5 -46.27 11.47 31.01
C ARG A 5 -45.31 11.74 29.87
N TYR A 6 -44.05 11.99 30.21
CA TYR A 6 -42.93 12.00 29.26
C TYR A 6 -41.63 11.59 29.95
N LYS A 7 -40.99 10.51 29.48
CA LYS A 7 -39.83 9.89 30.14
C LYS A 7 -40.14 9.61 31.62
N ASP A 8 -39.38 10.21 32.54
CA ASP A 8 -39.50 10.04 33.98
C ASP A 8 -40.41 11.09 34.63
N ASN A 9 -40.90 12.06 33.85
CA ASN A 9 -41.80 13.10 34.32
C ASN A 9 -43.26 12.65 34.22
N LEU A 10 -43.98 12.82 35.33
CA LEU A 10 -45.40 12.50 35.47
C LEU A 10 -46.05 13.62 36.28
N GLU A 11 -47.10 14.23 35.72
CA GLU A 11 -47.90 15.23 36.42
C GLU A 11 -49.38 14.99 36.12
N ALA A 12 -50.20 15.15 37.16
CA ALA A 12 -51.65 15.13 37.04
C ALA A 12 -52.14 16.58 37.08
N SER A 13 -52.76 17.03 35.98
CA SER A 13 -53.15 18.42 35.80
C SER A 13 -54.57 18.55 35.28
N ASP A 14 -55.19 19.69 35.55
CA ASP A 14 -56.54 20.00 35.08
C ASP A 14 -56.47 20.73 33.73
N VAL A 15 -56.22 19.96 32.67
CA VAL A 15 -56.19 20.43 31.28
C VAL A 15 -57.37 19.90 30.47
N ALA A 16 -58.45 19.51 31.14
CA ALA A 16 -59.66 19.04 30.46
C ALA A 16 -60.26 20.17 29.61
N GLY A 17 -60.73 19.83 28.42
CA GLY A 17 -61.25 20.81 27.46
C GLY A 17 -60.19 21.52 26.60
N ARG A 18 -58.90 21.33 26.86
CA ARG A 18 -57.82 21.78 25.97
C ARG A 18 -57.50 20.74 24.91
N THR A 19 -56.93 21.21 23.81
CA THR A 19 -56.42 20.33 22.75
C THR A 19 -55.06 19.72 23.13
N ILE A 20 -54.70 18.60 22.51
CA ILE A 20 -53.37 17.98 22.70
C ILE A 20 -52.24 18.94 22.32
N ALA A 21 -52.42 19.76 21.28
CA ALA A 21 -51.43 20.74 20.84
C ALA A 21 -51.19 21.86 21.88
N GLU A 22 -52.24 22.33 22.53
CA GLU A 22 -52.14 23.31 23.63
C GLU A 22 -51.46 22.69 24.85
N ALA A 23 -51.84 21.47 25.24
CA ALA A 23 -51.19 20.74 26.31
C ALA A 23 -49.70 20.51 26.02
N ARG A 24 -49.35 20.14 24.79
CA ARG A 24 -47.95 20.02 24.35
C ARG A 24 -47.21 21.33 24.53
N THR A 25 -47.78 22.46 24.13
CA THR A 25 -47.14 23.78 24.22
C THR A 25 -46.91 24.18 25.68
N LEU A 26 -47.90 23.93 26.54
CA LEU A 26 -47.83 24.20 27.97
C LEU A 26 -46.69 23.41 28.64
N TYR A 27 -46.60 22.11 28.36
CA TYR A 27 -45.63 21.21 28.99
C TYR A 27 -44.30 21.07 28.25
N LYS A 28 -44.13 21.74 27.11
CA LYS A 28 -42.94 21.59 26.26
C LYS A 28 -41.66 21.94 27.01
N THR A 29 -41.67 23.08 27.70
CA THR A 29 -40.52 23.61 28.44
C THR A 29 -40.25 22.76 29.68
N ASP A 30 -41.28 22.49 30.48
CA ASP A 30 -41.14 21.82 31.77
C ASP A 30 -40.69 20.36 31.62
N PHE A 31 -41.26 19.65 30.63
CA PHE A 31 -40.95 18.23 30.42
C PHE A 31 -39.84 18.02 29.38
N ASN A 32 -39.31 19.10 28.79
CA ASN A 32 -38.35 19.05 27.69
C ASN A 32 -38.82 18.12 26.55
N ILE A 33 -40.06 18.33 26.12
CA ILE A 33 -40.70 17.51 25.08
C ILE A 33 -40.07 17.85 23.73
N ALA A 34 -39.47 16.86 23.07
CA ALA A 34 -38.90 17.05 21.75
C ALA A 34 -39.99 17.41 20.72
N ASP A 35 -39.68 18.30 19.77
CA ASP A 35 -40.62 18.71 18.70
C ASP A 35 -41.18 17.53 17.90
N LYS A 36 -40.38 16.45 17.79
CA LYS A 36 -40.74 15.24 17.05
C LYS A 36 -41.33 14.14 17.94
N ALA A 37 -41.63 14.42 19.21
CA ALA A 37 -42.29 13.44 20.08
C ALA A 37 -43.72 13.18 19.59
N ALA A 38 -44.13 11.93 19.50
CA ALA A 38 -45.50 11.55 19.15
C ALA A 38 -46.38 11.56 20.40
N ALA A 39 -47.59 12.11 20.30
CA ALA A 39 -48.60 12.05 21.34
C ALA A 39 -49.36 10.71 21.30
N PHE A 40 -49.62 10.13 22.46
CA PHE A 40 -50.46 8.95 22.64
C PHE A 40 -51.56 9.30 23.64
N LEU A 41 -52.81 9.23 23.21
CA LEU A 41 -53.99 9.42 24.05
C LEU A 41 -54.57 8.05 24.39
N ASN A 42 -54.64 7.71 25.68
CA ASN A 42 -55.14 6.42 26.17
C ASN A 42 -54.48 5.22 25.46
N GLY A 43 -53.17 5.33 25.21
CA GLY A 43 -52.37 4.31 24.52
C GLY A 43 -52.46 4.33 22.99
N LYS A 44 -53.37 5.11 22.39
CA LYS A 44 -53.48 5.25 20.92
C LYS A 44 -52.67 6.43 20.41
N LYS A 45 -51.86 6.20 19.38
CA LYS A 45 -51.06 7.26 18.75
C LYS A 45 -51.98 8.27 18.06
N VAL A 46 -51.81 9.54 18.39
CA VAL A 46 -52.48 10.65 17.70
C VAL A 46 -51.54 11.17 16.60
N MET A 47 -52.07 11.33 15.39
CA MET A 47 -51.30 11.90 14.28
C MET A 47 -51.07 13.40 14.52
N PRO A 48 -49.95 13.98 14.09
CA PRO A 48 -49.67 15.41 14.32
C PRO A 48 -50.79 16.35 13.87
N ALA A 49 -51.44 16.06 12.74
CA ALA A 49 -52.58 16.83 12.24
C ALA A 49 -53.83 16.74 13.14
N GLY A 50 -53.96 15.67 13.93
CA GLY A 50 -55.05 15.46 14.89
C GLY A 50 -54.80 16.08 16.26
N GLU A 51 -53.58 16.53 16.57
CA GLU A 51 -53.28 17.09 17.91
C GLU A 51 -54.00 18.43 18.16
N ALA A 52 -54.22 19.22 17.11
CA ALA A 52 -54.93 20.50 17.20
C ALA A 52 -56.46 20.38 17.30
N THR A 53 -57.02 19.21 16.99
CA THR A 53 -58.48 18.97 16.95
C THR A 53 -58.97 18.01 18.02
N THR A 54 -58.07 17.20 18.59
CA THR A 54 -58.41 16.25 19.65
C THR A 54 -58.46 16.97 20.99
N ILE A 55 -59.66 17.09 21.56
CA ILE A 55 -59.91 17.66 22.89
C ILE A 55 -59.69 16.59 23.94
N LEU A 56 -59.01 16.94 25.03
CA LEU A 56 -58.78 16.07 26.18
C LEU A 56 -60.00 16.04 27.10
N ASN A 57 -60.42 14.84 27.48
CA ASN A 57 -61.51 14.62 28.44
C ASN A 57 -60.98 14.31 29.85
N ASP A 58 -61.85 14.45 30.83
CA ASP A 58 -61.54 14.00 32.18
C ASP A 58 -61.21 12.50 32.21
N LYS A 59 -60.11 12.15 32.91
CA LYS A 59 -59.54 10.80 33.05
C LYS A 59 -58.77 10.29 31.83
N ASP A 60 -58.49 11.13 30.84
CA ASP A 60 -57.57 10.75 29.77
C ASP A 60 -56.12 10.65 30.29
N THR A 61 -55.34 9.77 29.66
CA THR A 61 -53.89 9.66 29.84
C THR A 61 -53.18 10.10 28.57
N LEU A 62 -52.39 11.17 28.66
CA LEU A 62 -51.61 11.71 27.55
C LEU A 62 -50.13 11.38 27.74
N VAL A 63 -49.57 10.59 26.83
CA VAL A 63 -48.16 10.20 26.88
C VAL A 63 -47.44 10.73 25.65
N PHE A 64 -46.40 11.54 25.86
CA PHE A 64 -45.49 11.89 24.78
C PHE A 64 -44.37 10.83 24.71
N LYS A 65 -44.04 10.37 23.52
CA LYS A 65 -42.91 9.45 23.32
C LYS A 65 -41.98 10.00 22.25
N ALA A 66 -40.68 10.02 22.53
CA ALA A 66 -39.69 10.41 21.53
C ALA A 66 -39.80 9.48 20.31
N SER A 67 -40.02 10.06 19.13
CA SER A 67 -39.96 9.30 17.88
C SER A 67 -38.51 8.88 17.65
N ARG A 68 -38.18 7.62 17.94
CA ARG A 68 -36.92 7.02 17.48
C ARG A 68 -37.04 6.92 15.96
N GLY A 69 -36.53 7.91 15.25
CA GLY A 69 -36.52 7.90 13.80
C GLY A 69 -35.81 6.65 13.29
N ASN A 70 -36.26 6.11 12.17
CA ASN A 70 -35.72 4.91 11.51
C ASN A 70 -34.27 5.06 11.00
N ARG A 71 -33.49 6.01 11.52
CA ARG A 71 -32.08 6.26 11.16
C ARG A 71 -31.22 5.01 11.27
N ALA A 72 -31.48 4.15 12.26
CA ALA A 72 -30.80 2.87 12.40
C ALA A 72 -31.09 1.93 11.22
N ILE A 73 -32.34 1.89 10.72
CA ILE A 73 -32.72 1.06 9.57
C ILE A 73 -32.06 1.57 8.29
N TYR A 74 -32.00 2.89 8.09
CA TYR A 74 -31.31 3.48 6.94
C TYR A 74 -29.80 3.22 6.95
N MET A 75 -29.16 3.25 8.13
CA MET A 75 -27.73 2.90 8.26
C MET A 75 -27.47 1.43 7.95
N VAL A 76 -28.32 0.52 8.42
CA VAL A 76 -28.20 -0.92 8.12
C VAL A 76 -28.40 -1.19 6.63
N ALA A 77 -29.38 -0.54 5.98
CA ALA A 77 -29.61 -0.67 4.54
C ALA A 77 -28.42 -0.13 3.72
N ALA A 78 -27.85 1.03 4.12
CA ALA A 78 -26.68 1.60 3.46
C ALA A 78 -25.43 0.70 3.60
N LEU A 79 -25.23 0.09 4.77
CA LEU A 79 -24.13 -0.84 5.02
C LEU A 79 -24.24 -2.11 4.16
N LEU A 80 -25.44 -2.69 4.07
CA LEU A 80 -25.69 -3.87 3.23
C LEU A 80 -25.48 -3.58 1.74
N LEU A 81 -25.89 -2.40 1.28
CA LEU A 81 -25.64 -1.96 -0.10
C LEU A 81 -24.14 -1.77 -0.37
N ALA A 82 -23.40 -1.17 0.56
CA ALA A 82 -21.95 -1.00 0.45
C ALA A 82 -21.24 -2.36 0.38
N MET A 83 -21.64 -3.33 1.20
CA MET A 83 -21.09 -4.70 1.18
C MET A 83 -21.41 -5.44 -0.13
N ALA A 84 -22.59 -5.25 -0.71
CA ALA A 84 -22.94 -5.87 -1.99
C ALA A 84 -22.09 -5.30 -3.15
N ILE A 85 -21.83 -4.00 -3.14
CA ILE A 85 -21.02 -3.34 -4.18
C ILE A 85 -19.55 -3.74 -4.05
N THR A 86 -18.99 -3.75 -2.84
CA THR A 86 -17.57 -4.12 -2.64
C THR A 86 -17.33 -5.62 -2.73
N GLY A 87 -18.28 -6.45 -2.31
CA GLY A 87 -18.22 -7.92 -2.43
C GLY A 87 -18.33 -8.41 -3.88
N GLY A 88 -19.03 -7.69 -4.75
CA GLY A 88 -19.16 -8.04 -6.18
C GLY A 88 -17.88 -7.89 -7.00
N ILE A 89 -16.93 -7.05 -6.56
CA ILE A 89 -15.67 -6.81 -7.29
C ILE A 89 -14.66 -7.95 -7.07
N PHE A 90 -14.78 -8.74 -6.00
CA PHE A 90 -13.85 -9.86 -5.73
C PHE A 90 -14.26 -11.18 -6.39
N ALA A 91 -15.46 -11.26 -6.99
CA ALA A 91 -15.93 -12.48 -7.67
C ALA A 91 -15.89 -12.38 -9.21
N TYR A 92 -15.63 -11.20 -9.77
CA TYR A 92 -15.58 -10.98 -11.21
C TYR A 92 -14.12 -10.84 -11.68
N GLY A 93 -13.53 -11.96 -12.11
CA GLY A 93 -12.48 -11.93 -13.12
C GLY A 93 -11.03 -12.18 -12.70
N PHE A 94 -10.75 -13.20 -11.88
CA PHE A 94 -9.54 -13.99 -12.16
C PHE A 94 -9.90 -14.99 -13.28
N ASN A 95 -10.06 -14.48 -14.51
CA ASN A 95 -9.81 -15.33 -15.68
C ASN A 95 -8.30 -15.48 -15.76
N SER A 96 -7.76 -16.42 -14.99
CA SER A 96 -6.44 -16.98 -15.29
C SER A 96 -6.58 -17.64 -16.65
N ALA A 97 -6.30 -16.88 -17.71
CA ALA A 97 -5.85 -17.49 -18.94
C ALA A 97 -4.54 -18.19 -18.58
N THR A 98 -4.63 -19.46 -18.20
CA THR A 98 -3.48 -20.34 -18.11
C THR A 98 -3.02 -20.55 -19.54
N ALA A 99 -2.21 -19.64 -20.06
CA ALA A 99 -1.35 -19.94 -21.18
C ALA A 99 -0.41 -21.04 -20.67
N THR A 100 -0.71 -22.28 -21.04
CA THR A 100 0.23 -23.36 -20.85
C THR A 100 1.41 -23.04 -21.77
N ILE A 101 2.44 -22.41 -21.23
CA ILE A 101 3.72 -22.30 -21.92
C ILE A 101 4.17 -23.76 -22.08
N ASN A 102 4.08 -24.28 -23.29
CA ASN A 102 4.70 -25.54 -23.65
C ASN A 102 6.22 -25.33 -23.62
N ALA A 103 6.78 -25.19 -22.42
CA ALA A 103 8.20 -25.26 -22.18
C ALA A 103 8.58 -26.73 -22.34
N THR A 104 8.91 -27.12 -23.58
CA THR A 104 9.82 -28.24 -23.77
C THR A 104 11.03 -27.92 -22.92
N ILE A 105 11.26 -28.69 -21.85
CA ILE A 105 12.44 -28.57 -21.00
C ILE A 105 13.63 -28.91 -21.89
N ALA A 106 14.14 -27.92 -22.61
CA ALA A 106 15.49 -27.96 -23.10
C ALA A 106 16.35 -27.75 -21.85
N ASN A 107 17.10 -28.78 -21.45
CA ASN A 107 18.15 -28.68 -20.43
C ASN A 107 19.33 -27.79 -20.92
N SER A 108 19.04 -26.69 -21.59
CA SER A 108 20.01 -25.72 -22.07
C SER A 108 19.80 -24.44 -21.29
N ASP A 109 20.81 -24.05 -20.51
CA ASP A 109 20.87 -22.73 -19.90
C ASP A 109 20.68 -21.69 -21.01
N PHE A 110 19.72 -20.77 -20.84
CA PHE A 110 19.46 -19.73 -21.84
C PHE A 110 20.49 -18.58 -21.77
N VAL A 111 21.22 -18.49 -20.65
CA VAL A 111 22.23 -17.48 -20.36
C VAL A 111 23.33 -18.09 -19.49
N ILE A 112 24.58 -17.68 -19.72
CA ILE A 112 25.72 -18.01 -18.87
C ILE A 112 26.18 -16.73 -18.16
N VAL A 113 26.21 -16.75 -16.82
CA VAL A 113 26.71 -15.62 -16.01
C VAL A 113 28.08 -15.98 -15.44
N THR A 114 29.08 -15.15 -15.71
CA THR A 114 30.46 -15.34 -15.22
C THR A 114 30.96 -14.09 -14.50
N ALA A 115 31.74 -14.25 -13.43
CA ALA A 115 32.40 -13.12 -12.77
C ALA A 115 33.51 -12.54 -13.69
N ASN A 116 33.48 -11.23 -13.94
CA ASN A 116 34.45 -10.56 -14.79
C ASN A 116 35.54 -9.88 -13.94
N THR A 117 36.78 -10.39 -14.04
CA THR A 117 37.94 -9.91 -13.29
C THR A 117 38.92 -9.08 -14.13
N SER A 118 38.51 -8.66 -15.34
CA SER A 118 39.38 -7.89 -16.25
C SER A 118 39.72 -6.49 -15.71
N SER A 119 38.80 -5.87 -14.99
CA SER A 119 39.01 -4.61 -14.28
C SER A 119 38.30 -4.65 -12.93
N THR A 120 39.00 -5.09 -11.88
CA THR A 120 38.38 -5.23 -10.55
C THR A 120 38.25 -3.88 -9.86
N PRO A 121 37.06 -3.49 -9.37
CA PRO A 121 36.89 -2.32 -8.51
C PRO A 121 37.82 -2.35 -7.29
N SER A 122 38.44 -1.21 -6.99
CA SER A 122 39.35 -1.10 -5.84
C SER A 122 38.66 -0.50 -4.63
N TRP A 123 38.83 -1.12 -3.45
CA TRP A 123 38.24 -0.67 -2.19
C TRP A 123 39.36 -0.41 -1.18
N THR A 124 39.53 0.83 -0.74
CA THR A 124 40.51 1.17 0.32
C THR A 124 39.77 1.51 1.61
N SER A 125 39.38 0.49 2.38
CA SER A 125 38.62 0.69 3.63
C SER A 125 39.57 0.90 4.83
N HIS A 126 39.76 2.13 5.33
CA HIS A 126 40.53 2.38 6.56
C HIS A 126 40.03 3.59 7.39
N GLY A 127 39.57 3.38 8.63
CA GLY A 127 39.33 4.46 9.60
C GLY A 127 38.15 5.41 9.28
N LEU A 128 38.28 6.69 9.62
CA LEU A 128 37.31 7.78 9.32
C LEU A 128 37.33 8.20 7.84
N HIS A 129 37.39 7.24 6.93
CA HIS A 129 37.64 7.50 5.52
C HIS A 129 36.33 7.62 4.73
N LYS A 130 36.29 8.66 3.90
CA LYS A 130 35.33 8.85 2.83
C LYS A 130 36.11 8.72 1.54
N SER A 131 35.66 7.87 0.62
CA SER A 131 36.36 7.68 -0.65
C SER A 131 35.41 7.11 -1.71
N GLN A 132 35.98 6.81 -2.87
CA GLN A 132 35.30 6.29 -4.04
C GLN A 132 35.83 4.89 -4.37
N THR A 133 35.01 4.10 -5.06
CA THR A 133 35.22 2.67 -5.32
C THR A 133 35.99 2.40 -6.62
N GLY A 134 36.34 3.46 -7.35
CA GLY A 134 36.78 3.36 -8.75
C GLY A 134 35.68 2.82 -9.68
N SER A 135 36.04 2.61 -10.93
CA SER A 135 35.23 1.87 -11.90
C SER A 135 35.79 0.46 -12.11
N GLY A 136 34.97 -0.47 -12.58
CA GLY A 136 35.40 -1.83 -12.88
C GLY A 136 34.28 -2.72 -13.41
N THR A 137 34.66 -3.85 -13.99
CA THR A 137 33.75 -4.89 -14.47
C THR A 137 33.36 -5.81 -13.31
N LEU A 138 32.13 -6.31 -13.32
CA LEU A 138 31.60 -7.18 -12.28
C LEU A 138 31.23 -8.57 -12.81
N PHE A 139 30.37 -8.60 -13.84
CA PHE A 139 29.83 -9.83 -14.40
C PHE A 139 29.72 -9.73 -15.92
N ASP A 140 29.91 -10.84 -16.60
CA ASP A 140 29.54 -11.03 -18.01
C ASP A 140 28.32 -11.95 -18.09
N ILE A 141 27.33 -11.53 -18.88
CA ILE A 141 26.08 -12.21 -19.14
C ILE A 141 26.10 -12.60 -20.62
N ASP A 142 26.41 -13.86 -20.90
CA ASP A 142 26.53 -14.40 -22.25
C ASP A 142 25.21 -15.05 -22.68
N THR A 143 24.51 -14.36 -23.59
CA THR A 143 23.34 -14.88 -24.31
C THR A 143 23.73 -15.42 -25.70
N ALA A 144 24.93 -15.08 -26.18
CA ALA A 144 25.43 -15.44 -27.50
C ALA A 144 25.74 -16.94 -27.61
N SER A 145 26.41 -17.52 -26.61
CA SER A 145 26.73 -18.96 -26.60
C SER A 145 25.49 -19.85 -26.60
N PRO A 146 24.43 -19.57 -25.80
CA PRO A 146 23.15 -20.27 -25.91
C PRO A 146 22.31 -19.88 -27.13
N GLY A 147 22.64 -18.77 -27.80
CA GLY A 147 21.85 -18.22 -28.90
C GLY A 147 20.48 -17.69 -28.48
N TYR A 148 20.34 -17.25 -27.22
CA TYR A 148 19.08 -16.67 -26.72
C TYR A 148 18.89 -15.28 -27.34
N THR A 149 17.68 -15.02 -27.83
CA THR A 149 17.30 -13.75 -28.50
C THR A 149 16.19 -13.00 -27.75
N GLY A 150 15.74 -13.53 -26.61
CA GLY A 150 14.62 -12.96 -25.88
C GLY A 150 15.07 -11.85 -24.92
N ASP A 151 14.11 -11.06 -24.46
CA ASP A 151 14.37 -10.10 -23.41
C ASP A 151 14.65 -10.83 -22.09
N PHE A 152 15.41 -10.19 -21.20
CA PHE A 152 15.69 -10.73 -19.88
C PHE A 152 15.90 -9.61 -18.88
N SER A 153 15.87 -9.97 -17.60
CA SER A 153 16.25 -9.08 -16.51
C SER A 153 17.40 -9.69 -15.72
N ALA A 154 18.38 -8.85 -15.36
CA ALA A 154 19.46 -9.23 -14.47
C ALA A 154 19.24 -8.58 -13.09
N THR A 155 19.25 -9.39 -12.05
CA THR A 155 19.15 -8.95 -10.66
C THR A 155 20.52 -9.01 -10.02
N ILE A 156 21.04 -7.86 -9.59
CA ILE A 156 22.31 -7.75 -8.88
C ILE A 156 22.02 -7.53 -7.40
N SER A 157 22.59 -8.35 -6.53
CA SER A 157 22.36 -8.30 -5.08
C SER A 157 23.67 -8.27 -4.28
N LEU A 158 23.59 -7.68 -3.09
CA LEU A 158 24.69 -7.59 -2.14
C LEU A 158 24.51 -8.64 -1.04
N ALA A 159 25.28 -9.73 -1.11
CA ALA A 159 25.07 -10.88 -0.22
C ALA A 159 25.56 -10.68 1.21
N ASN A 160 26.54 -9.81 1.43
CA ASN A 160 27.09 -9.52 2.75
C ASN A 160 26.66 -8.13 3.27
N SER A 161 25.47 -7.65 2.87
CA SER A 161 24.95 -6.34 3.28
C SER A 161 24.92 -6.14 4.81
N GLY A 162 24.60 -7.20 5.56
CA GLY A 162 24.63 -7.22 7.02
C GLY A 162 26.01 -6.92 7.59
N ASP A 163 27.04 -7.65 7.15
CA ASP A 163 28.43 -7.41 7.59
C ASP A 163 28.92 -6.04 7.15
N LEU A 164 28.58 -5.62 5.92
CA LEU A 164 28.97 -4.32 5.39
C LEU A 164 28.35 -3.16 6.16
N SER A 165 27.16 -3.30 6.73
CA SER A 165 26.55 -2.25 7.55
C SER A 165 27.36 -1.94 8.83
N SER A 166 28.15 -2.92 9.31
CA SER A 166 29.06 -2.71 10.45
C SER A 166 30.33 -1.93 10.04
N VAL A 167 30.74 -2.02 8.78
CA VAL A 167 31.94 -1.40 8.22
C VAL A 167 31.64 -0.01 7.64
N TYR A 168 30.57 0.07 6.86
CA TYR A 168 30.16 1.22 6.10
C TYR A 168 28.90 1.83 6.71
N ARG A 169 28.98 3.12 7.01
CA ARG A 169 27.80 3.95 7.30
C ARG A 169 27.01 4.23 6.03
N ASN A 170 27.70 4.34 4.91
CA ASN A 170 27.11 4.50 3.60
C ASN A 170 28.00 3.80 2.58
N LEU A 171 27.38 3.04 1.69
CA LEU A 171 27.98 2.46 0.50
C LEU A 171 26.95 2.60 -0.60
N THR A 172 27.33 3.28 -1.68
CA THR A 172 26.51 3.52 -2.86
C THR A 172 27.31 3.19 -4.10
N LEU A 173 26.79 2.29 -4.92
CA LEU A 173 27.40 1.79 -6.14
C LEU A 173 26.51 2.13 -7.33
N SER A 174 27.08 2.77 -8.36
CA SER A 174 26.42 3.07 -9.62
C SER A 174 26.78 1.99 -10.63
N LEU A 175 25.78 1.21 -11.03
CA LEU A 175 25.92 0.11 -11.96
C LEU A 175 25.34 0.50 -13.31
N GLU A 176 26.07 0.23 -14.38
CA GLU A 176 25.59 0.33 -15.77
C GLU A 176 25.82 -1.01 -16.48
N VAL A 177 25.11 -1.23 -17.59
CA VAL A 177 25.29 -2.42 -18.43
C VAL A 177 25.79 -1.97 -19.79
N ARG A 178 26.76 -2.72 -20.33
CA ARG A 178 27.30 -2.50 -21.67
C ARG A 178 27.19 -3.76 -22.52
N ASP A 179 27.06 -3.57 -23.82
CA ASP A 179 27.08 -4.65 -24.81
C ASP A 179 28.52 -5.08 -25.16
N SER A 180 28.70 -6.06 -26.05
CA SER A 180 30.05 -6.54 -26.42
C SER A 180 30.85 -5.50 -27.22
N GLY A 181 30.17 -4.52 -27.82
CA GLY A 181 30.74 -3.35 -28.47
C GLY A 181 31.11 -2.23 -27.51
N ASN A 182 30.92 -2.42 -26.19
CA ASN A 182 31.12 -1.42 -25.14
C ASN A 182 30.17 -0.20 -25.25
N ASN A 183 29.04 -0.36 -25.92
CA ASN A 183 27.96 0.63 -25.95
C ASN A 183 27.09 0.50 -24.70
N LEU A 184 26.47 1.60 -24.28
CA LEU A 184 25.49 1.57 -23.19
C LEU A 184 24.24 0.81 -23.62
N VAL A 185 23.64 0.10 -22.68
CA VAL A 185 22.37 -0.60 -22.86
C VAL A 185 21.29 0.18 -22.10
N ASP A 186 20.14 0.39 -22.74
CA ASP A 186 18.96 0.93 -22.07
C ASP A 186 18.49 -0.07 -21.00
N ILE A 187 18.61 0.33 -19.73
CA ILE A 187 18.17 -0.46 -18.58
C ILE A 187 16.96 0.13 -17.87
N ASN A 188 16.58 1.36 -18.22
CA ASN A 188 15.52 2.11 -17.56
C ASN A 188 14.16 1.97 -18.28
N GLY A 189 14.16 1.47 -19.52
CA GLY A 189 12.98 1.19 -20.33
C GLY A 189 12.43 2.40 -21.10
N ASP A 190 13.20 3.46 -21.27
CA ASP A 190 12.81 4.67 -22.03
C ASP A 190 13.11 4.56 -23.54
N ASN A 191 13.69 3.45 -23.99
CA ASN A 191 14.12 3.14 -25.36
C ASN A 191 15.31 3.98 -25.86
N THR A 192 16.07 4.59 -24.95
CA THR A 192 17.22 5.44 -25.28
C THR A 192 18.41 5.10 -24.39
N ALA A 193 19.41 4.41 -24.93
CA ALA A 193 20.65 4.17 -24.20
C ALA A 193 21.48 5.46 -24.05
N ASP A 194 21.52 6.04 -22.85
CA ASP A 194 22.23 7.28 -22.55
C ASP A 194 22.92 7.30 -21.17
N SER A 195 23.49 8.45 -20.79
CA SER A 195 24.26 8.57 -19.54
C SER A 195 23.44 8.37 -18.25
N SER A 196 22.10 8.37 -18.36
CA SER A 196 21.14 8.13 -17.28
C SER A 196 20.83 6.65 -17.07
N ASP A 197 21.29 5.76 -17.96
CA ASP A 197 21.23 4.30 -17.81
C ASP A 197 22.21 3.77 -16.78
N PHE A 198 21.89 4.05 -15.52
CA PHE A 198 22.54 3.46 -14.38
C PHE A 198 21.53 3.20 -13.27
N THR A 199 21.83 2.20 -12.43
CA THR A 199 21.06 1.91 -11.22
C THR A 199 21.94 2.03 -9.99
N LEU A 200 21.34 2.36 -8.84
CA LEU A 200 22.05 2.54 -7.58
C LEU A 200 21.81 1.36 -6.65
N LEU A 201 22.89 0.62 -6.37
CA LEU A 201 22.93 -0.42 -5.35
C LEU A 201 23.49 0.20 -4.06
N THR A 202 22.71 0.18 -3.00
CA THR A 202 23.08 0.77 -1.71
C THR A 202 22.94 -0.25 -0.57
N LEU A 203 23.39 0.08 0.64
CA LEU A 203 23.15 -0.80 1.80
C LEU A 203 21.66 -0.95 2.13
N GLU A 204 20.87 0.11 1.90
CA GLU A 204 19.42 0.10 2.13
C GLU A 204 18.67 -0.57 0.97
N ASN A 205 19.18 -0.40 -0.25
CA ASN A 205 18.68 -1.07 -1.45
C ASN A 205 19.70 -2.11 -1.92
N SER A 206 19.77 -3.24 -1.20
CA SER A 206 20.77 -4.29 -1.43
C SER A 206 20.51 -5.16 -2.65
N THR A 207 19.52 -4.82 -3.48
CA THR A 207 19.16 -5.56 -4.69
C THR A 207 18.62 -4.60 -5.73
N VAL A 208 19.14 -4.68 -6.95
CA VAL A 208 18.67 -3.90 -8.10
C VAL A 208 18.39 -4.85 -9.25
N THR A 209 17.35 -4.56 -10.02
CA THR A 209 17.02 -5.31 -11.23
C THR A 209 17.13 -4.38 -12.42
N VAL A 210 17.87 -4.81 -13.44
CA VAL A 210 18.01 -4.12 -14.72
C VAL A 210 17.29 -4.93 -15.79
N SER A 211 16.50 -4.28 -16.63
CA SER A 211 15.85 -4.92 -17.78
C SER A 211 16.71 -4.72 -19.01
N ILE A 212 16.94 -5.76 -19.79
CA ILE A 212 17.72 -5.68 -21.03
C ILE A 212 16.81 -6.14 -22.16
N ASN A 213 16.47 -5.20 -23.04
CA ASN A 213 15.69 -5.49 -24.24
C ASN A 213 16.68 -5.89 -25.34
N GLN A 214 16.60 -7.13 -25.79
CA GLN A 214 17.58 -7.70 -26.70
C GLN A 214 17.04 -7.77 -28.12
N ALA A 215 17.81 -7.25 -29.08
CA ALA A 215 17.50 -7.43 -30.51
C ALA A 215 18.15 -8.69 -31.10
N ALA A 216 19.32 -9.10 -30.58
CA ALA A 216 20.10 -10.26 -31.05
C ALA A 216 21.00 -10.79 -29.92
N PRO A 217 21.41 -12.08 -29.95
CA PRO A 217 22.30 -12.66 -28.95
C PRO A 217 23.61 -11.87 -28.82
N ASP A 218 24.02 -11.59 -27.60
CA ASP A 218 25.22 -10.81 -27.29
C ASP A 218 25.83 -11.16 -25.91
N VAL A 219 26.99 -10.58 -25.58
CA VAL A 219 27.59 -10.60 -24.25
C VAL A 219 27.39 -9.24 -23.61
N TYR A 220 26.69 -9.21 -22.48
CA TYR A 220 26.48 -8.00 -21.70
C TYR A 220 27.38 -7.97 -20.48
N THR A 221 28.10 -6.88 -20.29
CA THR A 221 28.96 -6.68 -19.11
C THR A 221 28.29 -5.73 -18.13
N VAL A 222 28.11 -6.18 -16.89
CA VAL A 222 27.71 -5.35 -15.76
C VAL A 222 28.96 -4.63 -15.24
N ILE A 223 28.91 -3.31 -15.22
CA ILE A 223 30.03 -2.44 -14.87
C ILE A 223 29.67 -1.57 -13.67
N LEU A 224 30.57 -1.51 -12.70
CA LEU A 224 30.59 -0.46 -11.69
C LEU A 224 31.13 0.81 -12.35
N LYS A 225 30.24 1.76 -12.66
CA LYS A 225 30.60 3.06 -13.25
C LYS A 225 31.39 3.90 -12.27
N ASN A 226 30.87 4.03 -11.07
CA ASN A 226 31.50 4.67 -9.92
C ASN A 226 30.79 4.23 -8.63
N GLY A 227 31.30 4.71 -7.51
CA GLY A 227 30.65 4.52 -6.23
C GLY A 227 31.34 5.37 -5.18
N TYR A 228 30.68 5.56 -4.06
CA TYR A 228 31.25 6.22 -2.89
C TYR A 228 30.90 5.46 -1.63
N TYR A 229 31.76 5.60 -0.63
CA TYR A 229 31.53 5.01 0.68
C TYR A 229 32.03 5.90 1.80
N ILE A 230 31.42 5.69 2.97
CA ILE A 230 31.78 6.33 4.22
C ILE A 230 31.88 5.23 5.27
N CYS A 231 33.05 5.03 5.85
CA CYS A 231 33.25 4.03 6.89
C CYS A 231 32.76 4.53 8.28
N ASN A 232 32.45 3.58 9.16
CA ASN A 232 32.21 3.82 10.58
C ASN A 232 33.51 4.21 11.30
N ALA A 233 33.40 5.08 12.31
CA ALA A 233 34.54 5.52 13.11
C ALA A 233 34.99 4.41 14.08
N GLY A 234 36.30 4.14 14.16
CA GLY A 234 36.89 3.50 15.34
C GLY A 234 36.98 1.97 15.35
N ASN A 235 36.76 1.27 14.23
CA ASN A 235 36.86 -0.19 14.23
C ASN A 235 38.03 -0.69 13.37
N ILE A 236 39.13 -1.05 14.04
CA ILE A 236 40.46 -1.30 13.45
C ILE A 236 40.77 -2.81 13.31
N SER A 237 39.94 -3.68 13.90
CA SER A 237 40.18 -5.13 13.98
C SER A 237 39.14 -5.95 13.22
N TRP A 238 39.08 -5.80 11.90
CA TRP A 238 38.25 -6.65 11.03
C TRP A 238 39.10 -7.45 10.05
N THR A 239 38.72 -8.68 9.74
CA THR A 239 39.39 -9.52 8.72
C THR A 239 39.06 -9.01 7.31
N ALA A 240 39.92 -9.31 6.32
CA ALA A 240 39.81 -8.72 4.97
C ALA A 240 38.53 -9.09 4.20
N SER A 241 37.94 -10.26 4.49
CA SER A 241 36.75 -10.76 3.80
C SER A 241 35.45 -10.04 4.17
N SER A 242 35.32 -9.49 5.38
CA SER A 242 34.11 -8.76 5.79
C SER A 242 34.06 -7.32 5.27
N ARG A 243 35.13 -6.84 4.62
CA ARG A 243 35.28 -5.45 4.16
C ARG A 243 34.91 -5.25 2.70
N THR A 244 34.86 -6.31 1.90
CA THR A 244 34.68 -6.20 0.45
C THR A 244 33.23 -6.55 0.09
N PRO A 245 32.55 -5.74 -0.73
CA PRO A 245 31.24 -6.08 -1.25
C PRO A 245 31.24 -7.43 -1.97
N MET A 246 30.37 -8.34 -1.53
CA MET A 246 30.10 -9.60 -2.21
C MET A 246 28.84 -9.44 -3.04
N LEU A 247 29.02 -9.38 -4.36
CA LEU A 247 27.94 -9.18 -5.31
C LEU A 247 27.54 -10.53 -5.91
N TYR A 248 26.25 -10.71 -6.15
CA TYR A 248 25.68 -11.82 -6.90
C TYR A 248 24.88 -11.27 -8.07
N CYS A 249 24.83 -12.02 -9.16
CA CYS A 249 24.04 -11.70 -10.34
C CYS A 249 23.20 -12.93 -10.71
N GLU A 250 21.89 -12.72 -10.80
CA GLU A 250 20.92 -13.71 -11.24
C GLU A 250 20.21 -13.19 -12.48
N VAL A 251 19.82 -14.06 -13.40
CA VAL A 251 19.16 -13.68 -14.65
C VAL A 251 17.86 -14.46 -14.81
N ALA A 252 16.81 -13.76 -15.23
CA ALA A 252 15.50 -14.34 -15.51
C ALA A 252 14.98 -13.87 -16.88
N GLN A 253 14.27 -14.75 -17.59
CA GLN A 253 13.58 -14.41 -18.84
C GLN A 253 12.41 -13.47 -18.56
N LYS A 254 12.12 -12.56 -19.50
CA LYS A 254 11.02 -11.59 -19.41
C LYS A 254 9.91 -11.89 -20.41
#